data_AF-A0A925EX13-F1
#
_entry.id   AF-A0A925EX13-F1
#
_cell.length_a   1.000
_cell.length_b   1.000
_cell.length_c   1.000
_cell.angle_alpha   90.00
_cell.angle_beta   90.00
_cell.angle_gamma   90.00
#
_symmetry.space_group_name_H-M   'P 1'
#
loop_
_entity.id
_entity.type
_entity.pdbx_description
1 polymer ?
#
loop_
_entity_poly.entity_id
_entity_poly.type
_entity_poly.pdbx_seq_one_letter_code
_entity_poly.pdbx_strand_id
1 'polypeptide(L)' 'MEELRSIENIELDNPGFWIKCRYDREGVEYSVLCRDASGVSRHLHCRDKNRLQSLIDQLRKLSGESQ' A
#
# COMPACT_ATOMS: atom_id res chain seq x y z
N MET A 1 9.09 -17.35 12.99
CA MET A 1 7.77 -16.71 12.78
C MET A 1 8.06 -15.28 12.35
N GLU A 2 7.88 -14.95 11.09
CA GLU A 2 7.93 -13.55 10.66
C GLU A 2 6.70 -12.86 11.24
N GLU A 3 6.94 -11.93 12.17
CA GLU A 3 5.88 -11.14 12.78
C GLU A 3 5.27 -10.26 11.69
N LEU A 4 4.02 -10.57 11.30
CA LEU A 4 3.32 -9.86 10.24
C LEU A 4 3.15 -8.40 10.67
N ARG A 5 3.93 -7.48 10.09
CA ARG A 5 3.83 -6.03 10.39
C ARG A 5 2.38 -5.58 10.40
N SER A 6 1.98 -4.84 11.42
CA SER A 6 0.67 -4.19 11.46
C SER A 6 0.55 -3.17 10.33
N ILE A 7 -0.66 -2.97 9.81
CA ILE A 7 -0.92 -2.02 8.72
C ILE A 7 -0.49 -0.61 9.12
N GLU A 8 -0.76 -0.24 10.37
CA GLU A 8 -0.35 1.04 10.96
C GLU A 8 1.17 1.24 10.88
N ASN A 9 1.97 0.20 11.16
CA ASN A 9 3.43 0.28 11.03
C ASN A 9 3.85 0.48 9.57
N ILE A 10 3.18 -0.18 8.62
CA ILE A 10 3.47 -0.03 7.19
C ILE A 10 3.13 1.40 6.74
N GLU A 11 2.01 1.98 7.18
CA GLU A 11 1.66 3.37 6.86
C GLU A 11 2.63 4.37 7.50
N LEU A 12 3.05 4.14 8.74
CA LEU A 12 4.05 4.96 9.45
C LEU A 12 5.41 4.94 8.76
N ASP A 13 5.86 3.77 8.29
CA ASP A 13 7.12 3.61 7.52
C ASP A 13 7.03 4.25 6.12
N ASN A 14 5.83 4.49 5.60
CA ASN A 14 5.60 4.94 4.22
C ASN A 14 4.70 6.18 4.18
N PRO A 15 5.20 7.36 4.59
CA PRO A 15 4.42 8.60 4.56
C PRO A 15 3.94 8.91 3.13
N GLY A 16 2.68 9.37 3.01
CA GLY A 16 2.03 9.63 1.72
C GLY A 16 1.37 8.40 1.08
N PHE A 17 1.49 7.23 1.72
CA PHE A 17 0.76 6.01 1.37
C PHE A 17 -0.28 5.71 2.45
N TRP A 18 -1.47 5.30 2.02
CA TRP A 18 -2.57 4.91 2.88
C TRP A 18 -3.04 3.51 2.52
N ILE A 19 -3.38 2.71 3.52
CA ILE A 19 -3.85 1.35 3.32
C ILE A 19 -5.29 1.24 3.79
N LYS A 20 -6.19 0.88 2.88
CA LYS A 20 -7.58 0.58 3.20
C LYS A 20 -7.80 -0.92 3.22
N CYS A 21 -8.53 -1.38 4.24
CA CYS A 21 -9.00 -2.75 4.33
C CYS A 21 -10.50 -2.79 4.05
N ARG A 22 -10.89 -3.70 3.17
CA ARG A 22 -12.28 -4.04 2.91
C ARG A 22 -12.48 -5.52 3.16
N TYR A 23 -13.56 -5.88 3.84
CA TYR A 23 -13.94 -7.26 4.01
C TYR A 23 -15.10 -7.57 3.06
N ASP A 24 -14.94 -8.62 2.25
CA ASP A 24 -15.93 -9.12 1.33
C ASP A 24 -16.17 -10.62 1.55
N ARG A 25 -17.00 -11.25 0.71
CA ARG A 25 -17.39 -12.67 0.87
C ARG A 25 -16.22 -13.64 0.70
N GLU A 26 -15.16 -13.23 0.01
CA GLU A 26 -13.97 -14.04 -0.25
C GLU A 26 -12.84 -13.79 0.76
N GLY A 27 -12.99 -12.81 1.66
CA GLY A 27 -12.03 -12.50 2.71
C GLY A 27 -11.70 -11.01 2.82
N VAL A 28 -10.43 -10.72 3.12
CA VAL A 28 -9.93 -9.35 3.23
C VAL A 28 -9.26 -8.92 1.92
N GLU A 29 -9.66 -7.75 1.44
CA GLU A 29 -9.03 -7.03 0.35
C GLU A 29 -8.35 -5.79 0.92
N TYR A 30 -7.06 -5.65 0.61
CA TYR A 30 -6.27 -4.49 0.94
C TYR A 30 -6.09 -3.61 -0.29
N SER A 31 -6.09 -2.30 -0.08
CA SER A 31 -5.87 -1.30 -1.12
C SER A 31 -4.82 -0.31 -0.64
N VAL A 32 -3.71 -0.18 -1.36
CA VAL A 32 -2.69 0.84 -1.13
C VAL A 32 -3.03 2.04 -2.00
N LEU A 33 -3.12 3.24 -1.41
CA LEU A 33 -3.38 4.49 -2.10
C LEU A 33 -2.21 5.43 -1.88
N CYS A 34 -1.82 6.18 -2.91
CA CYS A 34 -0.88 7.29 -2.78
C CYS A 34 -1.32 8.45 -3.68
N ARG A 35 -0.83 9.64 -3.37
CA ARG A 35 -0.95 10.80 -4.25
C ARG A 35 0.44 11.22 -4.67
N ASP A 36 0.70 11.26 -5.97
CA ASP A 36 1.99 11.73 -6.47
C ASP A 36 2.08 13.26 -6.42
N ALA A 37 3.29 13.79 -6.65
CA ALA A 37 3.59 15.22 -6.60
C ALA A 37 2.80 16.04 -7.64
N SER A 38 2.30 15.41 -8.70
CA SER A 38 1.43 16.05 -9.69
C SER A 38 -0.04 16.07 -9.25
N GLY A 39 -0.35 15.57 -8.05
CA GLY A 39 -1.68 15.51 -7.47
C GLY A 39 -2.52 14.33 -7.96
N VAL A 40 -1.95 13.45 -8.80
CA VAL A 40 -2.64 12.26 -9.33
C VAL A 40 -2.70 11.19 -8.25
N SER A 41 -3.90 10.66 -8.02
CA SER A 41 -4.12 9.57 -7.06
C SER A 41 -3.93 8.22 -7.75
N ARG A 42 -3.08 7.38 -7.17
CA ARG A 42 -2.84 6.01 -7.63
C ARG A 42 -3.22 5.04 -6.53
N HIS A 43 -3.78 3.91 -6.89
CA HIS A 43 -4.06 2.86 -5.93
C HIS A 43 -3.91 1.47 -6.54
N LEU A 44 -3.49 0.50 -5.72
CA LEU A 44 -3.34 -0.90 -6.09
C LEU A 44 -4.02 -1.78 -5.05
N HIS A 45 -4.64 -2.87 -5.51
CA HIS A 45 -5.37 -3.81 -4.66
C HIS A 45 -4.60 -5.12 -4.52
N CYS A 46 -4.62 -5.73 -3.33
CA CYS A 46 -4.17 -7.09 -3.10
C CYS A 46 -4.99 -7.75 -1.99
N ARG A 47 -5.12 -9.08 -2.05
CA ARG A 47 -5.71 -9.87 -0.95
C ARG A 47 -4.65 -10.46 -0.01
N ASP A 48 -3.38 -10.30 -0.36
CA ASP A 48 -2.24 -10.76 0.44
C ASP A 48 -1.60 -9.60 1.18
N LYS A 49 -1.61 -9.67 2.52
CA LYS A 49 -1.05 -8.65 3.41
C LYS A 49 0.46 -8.48 3.21
N ASN A 50 1.20 -9.55 2.91
CA ASN A 50 2.65 -9.51 2.73
C ASN A 50 3.05 -8.78 1.44
N ARG A 51 2.12 -8.65 0.48
CA ARG A 51 2.36 -7.92 -0.77
C ARG A 51 2.23 -6.40 -0.62
N LEU A 52 1.72 -5.89 0.50
CA LEU A 52 1.50 -4.46 0.72
C LEU A 52 2.76 -3.62 0.53
N GLN A 53 3.89 -4.05 1.10
CA GLN A 53 5.15 -3.34 0.93
C GLN A 53 5.61 -3.32 -0.53
N SER A 54 5.54 -4.47 -1.22
CA SER A 54 5.86 -4.53 -2.66
C SER A 54 4.97 -3.63 -3.51
N LEU A 55 3.68 -3.49 -3.17
CA LEU A 55 2.79 -2.56 -3.88
C LEU A 55 3.19 -1.09 -3.65
N ILE A 56 3.58 -0.73 -2.43
CA ILE A 56 4.10 0.60 -2.11
C ILE A 56 5.37 0.88 -2.94
N ASP A 57 6.31 -0.06 -2.97
CA ASP A 57 7.53 0.06 -3.77
C ASP A 57 7.25 0.20 -5.28
N GLN A 58 6.24 -0.51 -5.79
CA GLN A 58 5.79 -0.34 -7.18
C GLN A 58 5.20 1.05 -7.41
N LEU A 59 4.34 1.53 -6.52
CA LEU A 59 3.74 2.87 -6.63
C LEU A 59 4.80 3.97 -6.54
N ARG A 60 5.81 3.84 -5.66
CA ARG A 60 6.95 4.78 -5.60
C ARG A 60 7.69 4.87 -6.94
N LYS A 61 8.04 3.73 -7.53
CA LYS A 61 8.69 3.67 -8.85
C LYS A 61 7.84 4.33 -9.94
N LEU A 62 6.53 4.10 -9.91
CA LEU A 62 5.57 4.65 -10.87
C LEU A 62 5.32 6.15 -10.71
N SER A 63 5.43 6.67 -9.49
CA SER A 63 5.29 8.10 -9.17
C SER A 63 6.53 8.91 -9.54
N GLY A 64 7.59 8.27 -10.06
CA GLY A 64 8.80 8.98 -10.49
C GLY A 64 9.65 9.49 -9.35
N GLU A 65 9.44 9.01 -8.11
CA GLU A 65 10.42 9.15 -7.04
C GLU A 65 11.60 8.20 -7.31
N SER A 66 12.29 8.43 -8.42
CA SER A 66 13.66 7.98 -8.59
C SER A 66 14.53 8.93 -7.78
N GLN A 67 15.28 8.36 -6.83
CA GLN A 67 16.24 9.05 -5.98
C GLN A 67 17.19 9.96 -6.78
#